data_AF-A0A6I5RKN8-F1
#
_entry.id   AF-A0A6I5RKN8-F1
#
_cell.length_a   1.000
_cell.length_b   1.000
_cell.length_c   1.000
_cell.angle_alpha   90.00
_cell.angle_beta   90.00
_cell.angle_gamma   90.00
#
_symmetry.space_group_name_H-M   'P 1'
#
loop_
_entity.id
_entity.type
_entity.pdbx_description
1 polymer ?
#
loop_
_entity_poly.entity_id
_entity_poly.type
_entity_poly.pdbx_seq_one_letter_code
_entity_poly.pdbx_strand_id
1 'polypeptide(L)' 'APGVASLEVSLNPDDTEYLFFVARYDGTHIFSRTLEEHEAAKDAVDASLAEQSSTVTN' A
#
# COMPACT_ATOMS: atom_id res chain seq x y z
N ALA A 1 -1.24 6.04 22.33
CA ALA A 1 0.13 6.56 22.23
C ALA A 1 0.91 5.66 21.28
N PRO A 2 1.82 6.20 20.43
CA PRO A 2 2.64 5.38 19.54
C PRO A 2 3.52 4.42 20.34
N GLY A 3 3.78 3.23 19.79
CA GLY A 3 4.73 2.29 20.38
C GLY A 3 6.17 2.80 20.24
N VAL A 4 7.08 2.27 21.05
CA VAL A 4 8.51 2.63 21.03
C VAL A 4 9.10 2.46 19.61
N ALA A 5 8.76 1.38 18.92
CA ALA A 5 9.20 1.15 17.54
C ALA A 5 8.73 2.23 16.55
N SER A 6 7.51 2.76 16.70
CA SER A 6 7.00 3.84 15.85
C SER A 6 7.76 5.15 16.10
N LEU A 7 8.20 5.38 17.34
CA LEU A 7 8.99 6.56 17.71
C LEU A 7 10.42 6.46 17.16
N GLU A 8 11.04 5.29 17.20
CA GLU A 8 12.40 5.08 16.68
C GLU A 8 12.51 5.33 15.16
N VAL A 9 11.56 4.81 14.37
CA VAL A 9 11.51 5.03 12.92
C VAL A 9 11.17 6.47 12.56
N SER A 10 10.37 7.15 13.39
CA SER A 10 10.10 8.59 13.20
C SER A 10 11.35 9.45 13.39
N LEU A 11 12.29 9.00 14.24
CA LEU A 11 13.56 9.69 14.48
C LEU A 11 14.63 9.32 13.45
N ASN A 12 14.57 8.11 12.90
CA ASN A 12 15.51 7.61 11.89
C ASN A 12 14.74 6.95 10.74
N PRO A 13 14.14 7.73 9.83
CA PRO A 13 13.47 7.17 8.66
C PRO A 13 14.50 6.54 7.72
N ASP A 14 14.13 5.43 7.08
CA ASP A 14 14.92 4.86 5.99
C ASP A 14 14.94 5.83 4.80
N ASP A 15 16.10 5.98 4.14
CA ASP A 15 16.23 6.76 2.91
C ASP A 15 15.49 6.03 1.77
N THR A 16 14.26 6.46 1.53
CA THR A 16 13.41 5.91 0.47
C THR A 16 12.83 7.03 -0.39
N GLU A 17 12.78 6.78 -1.70
CA GLU A 17 12.26 7.74 -2.68
C GLU A 17 10.75 7.58 -2.92
N TYR A 18 10.06 6.77 -2.12
CA TYR A 18 8.63 6.50 -2.30
C TYR A 18 7.80 7.67 -1.79
N LEU A 19 6.94 8.20 -2.64
CA LEU A 19 6.07 9.34 -2.33
C LEU A 19 4.61 8.92 -2.16
N PHE A 20 4.23 7.76 -2.70
CA PHE A 20 2.86 7.28 -2.71
C PHE A 20 2.78 5.83 -2.24
N PHE A 21 1.66 5.47 -1.64
CA PHE A 21 1.33 4.09 -1.36
C PHE A 21 -0.16 3.79 -1.59
N VAL A 22 -0.46 2.54 -1.95
CA VAL A 22 -1.83 2.02 -2.08
C VAL A 22 -1.94 0.76 -1.22
N ALA A 23 -2.96 0.70 -0.36
CA ALA A 23 -3.26 -0.50 0.41
C ALA A 23 -3.98 -1.53 -0.48
N ARG A 24 -3.53 -2.78 -0.42
CA ARG A 24 -4.24 -3.92 -0.99
C ARG A 24 -5.18 -4.52 0.06
N TYR A 25 -6.24 -5.17 -0.42
CA TYR A 25 -7.23 -5.81 0.44
C TYR A 25 -6.75 -7.14 1.07
N ASP A 26 -5.56 -7.60 0.67
CA ASP A 26 -4.85 -8.73 1.27
C ASP A 26 -3.97 -8.31 2.48
N GLY A 27 -3.96 -7.02 2.85
CA GLY A 27 -3.17 -6.49 3.95
C GLY A 27 -1.75 -6.07 3.59
N THR A 28 -1.37 -6.13 2.31
CA THR A 28 -0.08 -5.64 1.81
C THR A 28 -0.18 -4.23 1.23
N HIS A 29 0.96 -3.56 1.03
CA HIS A 29 1.01 -2.22 0.43
C HIS A 29 1.83 -2.23 -0.87
N ILE A 30 1.46 -1.36 -1.81
CA ILE A 30 2.25 -1.00 -3.00
C ILE A 30 2.85 0.37 -2.75
N PHE A 31 4.16 0.53 -2.97
CA PHE A 31 4.85 1.82 -2.88
C PHE A 31 5.27 2.29 -4.28
N SER A 32 5.04 3.56 -4.57
CA SER A 32 5.30 4.17 -5.88
C SER A 32 6.11 5.47 -5.71
N ARG A 33 6.96 5.76 -6.69
CA ARG A 33 7.82 6.97 -6.69
C ARG A 33 7.20 8.10 -7.50
N THR A 34 6.37 7.78 -8.48
CA THR A 34 5.69 8.75 -9.33
C THR A 34 4.17 8.67 -9.21
N LEU A 35 3.48 9.73 -9.65
CA LEU A 35 2.02 9.77 -9.70
C LEU A 35 1.47 8.73 -10.70
N GLU A 36 2.11 8.57 -11.85
CA GLU A 36 1.70 7.60 -12.88
C GLU A 36 1.76 6.17 -12.36
N GLU A 37 2.84 5.80 -11.65
CA GLU A 37 2.97 4.50 -10.99
C GLU A 37 1.90 4.31 -9.89
N HIS A 38 1.54 5.37 -9.18
CA HIS A 38 0.49 5.32 -8.17
C HIS A 38 -0.90 5.11 -8.78
N GLU A 39 -1.22 5.80 -9.87
CA GLU A 39 -2.49 5.65 -10.59
C GLU A 39 -2.63 4.23 -11.16
N ALA A 40 -1.59 3.71 -11.81
CA ALA A 40 -1.59 2.33 -12.29
C ALA A 40 -1.74 1.29 -11.16
N ALA A 41 -1.13 1.55 -10.00
CA ALA A 41 -1.28 0.69 -8.83
C ALA A 41 -2.72 0.70 -8.27
N LYS A 42 -3.41 1.84 -8.29
CA LYS A 42 -4.82 1.94 -7.89
C LYS A 42 -5.72 1.14 -8.82
N ASP A 43 -5.55 1.32 -10.13
CA ASP A 43 -6.33 0.59 -11.13
C ASP A 43 -6.13 -0.92 -11.01
N ALA A 44 -4.90 -1.38 -10.74
CA ALA A 44 -4.60 -2.79 -10.51
C ALA A 44 -5.26 -3.34 -9.24
N VAL A 45 -5.26 -2.57 -8.14
CA VAL A 45 -5.92 -2.95 -6.90
C VAL A 45 -7.44 -3.05 -7.10
N ASP A 46 -8.03 -2.07 -7.77
CA ASP A 46 -9.47 -2.03 -8.06
C ASP A 46 -9.89 -3.19 -8.99
N ALA A 47 -9.06 -3.55 -9.97
CA ALA A 47 -9.28 -4.73 -10.80
C ALA A 47 -9.22 -6.03 -9.99
N SER A 48 -8.22 -6.17 -9.12
CA SER A 48 -8.04 -7.37 -8.29
C SER A 48 -9.19 -7.58 -7.29
N LEU A 49 -9.80 -6.50 -6.80
CA LEU A 49 -10.98 -6.53 -5.93
C LEU A 49 -12.21 -7.18 -6.59
N ALA A 50 -12.43 -6.88 -7.87
CA ALA A 50 -13.54 -7.44 -8.63
C ALA A 50 -13.41 -8.96 -8.76
N GLU A 51 -12.18 -9.46 -8.90
CA GLU A 51 -11.88 -10.89 -8.97
C GLU A 51 -12.02 -11.59 -7.60
N GLN A 52 -11.51 -10.98 -6.53
CA GLN A 52 -11.53 -11.57 -5.18
C GLN A 52 -12.94 -11.68 -4.59
N SER A 53 -13.84 -10.75 -4.92
CA SER A 53 -15.24 -10.79 -4.49
C SER A 53 -16.02 -11.98 -5.06
N SER A 54 -15.54 -12.59 -6.14
CA SER A 54 -16.19 -13.71 -6.82
C SER A 54 -15.88 -15.07 -6.18
N THR A 55 -14.88 -15.16 -5.29
CA THR A 55 -14.40 -16.44 -4.72
C THR A 55 -14.99 -16.74 -3.34
N VAL A 56 -15.68 -15.78 -2.70
CA VAL A 56 -16.21 -15.91 -1.32
C VAL A 56 -17.66 -16.43 -1.26
N THR A 57 -18.27 -16.79 -2.40
CA THR A 57 -19.59 -17.45 -2.41
C THR A 57 -19.46 -18.91 -2.89
N ASN A 58 -19.16 -19.82 -1.96
CA ASN A 58 -19.51 -21.24 -2.07
C ASN A 58 -19.57 -21.87 -0.67
#